data_AF-A0A0G2DQN6-F1
#
_entry.id   AF-A0A0G2DQN6-F1
#
_cell.length_a   1.000
_cell.length_b   1.000
_cell.length_c   1.000
_cell.angle_alpha   90.00
_cell.angle_beta   90.00
_cell.angle_gamma   90.00
#
_symmetry.space_group_name_H-M   'P 1'
#
loop_
_entity.id
_entity.type
_entity.pdbx_description
1 polymer ?
#
loop_
_entity_poly.entity_id
_entity_poly.type
_entity_poly.pdbx_seq_one_letter_code
_entity_poly.pdbx_strand_id
1 'polypeptide(L)'
;MSAAIIPPEAKFEYKIGADAVKANKRKVYVHDPMTKGGNAKIRLDGREDAVLSEGDGAFVDSVNVGDKLSFESVGSAEAEVVVLDTA
;
A
#
# COMPACT_ATOMS: atom_id res chain seq x y z
N MET A 1 -4.93 -1.39 9.97
CA MET A 1 -3.59 -1.93 9.64
C MET A 1 -3.79 -3.26 8.91
N SER A 2 -2.95 -3.59 7.94
CA SER A 2 -3.07 -4.83 7.16
C SER A 2 -1.73 -5.19 6.51
N ALA A 3 -1.60 -6.43 6.02
CA ALA A 3 -0.53 -6.86 5.13
C ALA A 3 -1.09 -7.82 4.08
N ALA A 4 -0.50 -7.83 2.89
CA ALA A 4 -0.92 -8.71 1.80
C ALA A 4 0.25 -9.05 0.87
N ILE A 5 0.22 -10.26 0.31
CA ILE A 5 1.05 -10.66 -0.84
C ILE A 5 0.21 -10.52 -2.10
N ILE A 6 0.72 -9.80 -3.09
CA ILE A 6 0.01 -9.44 -4.32
C ILE A 6 0.73 -10.12 -5.50
N PRO A 7 0.10 -11.08 -6.20
CA PRO A 7 0.64 -11.66 -7.43
C PRO A 7 0.89 -10.59 -8.50
N PRO A 8 1.80 -10.82 -9.47
CA PRO A 8 1.97 -9.92 -10.62
C PRO A 8 0.63 -9.59 -11.28
N GLU A 9 0.47 -8.32 -11.69
CA GLU A 9 -0.73 -7.80 -12.36
C GLU A 9 -2.02 -7.81 -11.50
N ALA A 10 -1.96 -8.26 -10.25
CA ALA A 10 -3.08 -8.25 -9.33
C ALA A 10 -3.13 -6.97 -8.48
N LYS A 11 -4.26 -6.79 -7.78
CA LYS A 11 -4.52 -5.63 -6.92
C LYS A 11 -5.01 -6.07 -5.54
N PHE A 12 -4.64 -5.26 -4.55
CA PHE A 12 -5.17 -5.30 -3.19
C PHE A 12 -5.74 -3.93 -2.84
N GLU A 13 -6.87 -3.90 -2.13
CA GLU A 13 -7.49 -2.66 -1.64
C GLU A 13 -7.53 -2.68 -0.12
N TYR A 14 -7.11 -1.57 0.49
CA TYR A 14 -7.25 -1.33 1.92
C TYR A 14 -8.23 -0.18 2.17
N LYS A 15 -9.26 -0.44 2.98
CA LYS A 15 -10.21 0.58 3.45
C LYS A 15 -9.62 1.30 4.67
N ILE A 16 -9.38 2.60 4.54
CA ILE A 16 -8.81 3.43 5.60
C ILE A 16 -9.70 3.39 6.85
N GLY A 17 -9.05 3.22 8.01
CA GLY A 17 -9.66 3.13 9.32
C GLY A 17 -10.23 1.75 9.68
N ALA A 18 -10.49 0.87 8.70
CA ALA A 18 -11.06 -0.47 8.88
C ALA A 18 -12.20 -0.55 9.93
N ASP A 19 -13.03 0.50 9.98
CA ASP A 19 -14.14 0.68 10.94
C ASP A 19 -13.75 0.64 12.44
N ALA A 20 -12.45 0.72 12.75
CA ALA A 20 -11.90 0.57 14.10
C ALA A 20 -11.45 1.89 14.76
N VAL A 21 -11.51 3.02 14.03
CA VAL A 21 -10.93 4.30 14.46
C VAL A 21 -11.99 5.40 14.59
N LYS A 22 -11.81 6.29 15.57
CA LYS A 22 -12.72 7.43 15.84
C LYS A 22 -12.35 8.71 15.08
N ALA A 23 -11.05 8.94 14.84
CA ALA A 23 -10.57 10.14 14.17
C ALA A 23 -10.73 10.00 12.65
N ASN A 24 -11.35 10.99 12.00
CA ASN A 24 -11.65 10.93 10.57
C ASN A 24 -10.42 11.12 9.69
N LYS A 25 -9.55 12.10 9.99
CA LYS A 25 -8.30 12.31 9.23
C LYS A 25 -7.28 11.27 9.63
N ARG A 26 -6.58 10.72 8.63
CA ARG A 26 -5.64 9.62 8.77
C ARG A 26 -4.35 9.92 8.01
N LYS A 27 -3.27 9.29 8.46
CA LYS A 27 -2.01 9.21 7.72
C LYS A 27 -1.59 7.75 7.69
N VAL A 28 -1.28 7.25 6.50
CA VAL A 28 -1.03 5.82 6.30
C VAL A 28 0.40 5.64 5.85
N TYR A 29 1.16 4.83 6.58
CA TYR A 29 2.45 4.37 6.11
C TYR A 29 2.28 3.08 5.33
N VAL A 30 2.93 3.01 4.17
CA VAL A 30 2.97 1.87 3.27
C VAL A 30 4.42 1.48 3.07
N HIS A 31 4.68 0.18 3.04
CA HIS A 31 6.01 -0.36 2.79
C HIS A 31 5.91 -1.61 1.90
N ASP A 32 6.83 -1.73 0.93
CA ASP A 32 7.11 -2.99 0.24
C ASP A 32 8.39 -3.61 0.83
N PRO A 33 8.28 -4.53 1.82
CA PRO A 33 9.43 -5.13 2.48
C PRO A 33 10.08 -6.25 1.65
N MET A 34 9.51 -6.62 0.51
CA MET A 34 9.86 -7.87 -0.15
C MET A 34 11.24 -7.78 -0.83
N THR A 35 11.92 -8.92 -0.95
CA THR A 35 13.26 -9.01 -1.57
C THR A 35 13.29 -10.06 -2.67
N LYS A 36 12.79 -9.72 -3.86
CA LYS A 36 12.77 -10.56 -5.06
C LYS A 36 13.82 -10.13 -6.10
N GLY A 37 14.87 -9.43 -5.67
CA GLY A 37 15.98 -9.03 -6.55
C GLY A 37 15.62 -7.85 -7.45
N GLY A 38 14.83 -6.91 -6.94
CA GLY A 38 14.30 -5.74 -7.65
C GLY A 38 13.08 -6.02 -8.53
N ASN A 39 12.49 -7.21 -8.41
CA ASN A 39 11.36 -7.65 -9.25
C ASN A 39 10.00 -7.42 -8.60
N ALA A 40 9.94 -7.15 -7.29
CA ALA A 40 8.73 -6.69 -6.61
C ALA A 40 8.62 -5.16 -6.68
N LYS A 41 7.44 -4.68 -7.10
CA LYS A 41 7.11 -3.26 -7.20
C LYS A 41 5.62 -3.04 -6.99
N ILE A 42 5.27 -2.01 -6.24
CA ILE A 42 3.88 -1.64 -5.97
C ILE A 42 3.59 -0.24 -6.48
N ARG A 43 2.54 -0.10 -7.29
CA ARG A 43 1.97 1.19 -7.66
C ARG A 43 0.80 1.54 -6.75
N LEU A 44 0.80 2.77 -6.24
CA LEU A 44 -0.22 3.28 -5.33
C LEU A 44 -1.30 4.05 -6.11
N ASP A 45 -2.56 3.68 -5.92
CA ASP A 45 -3.73 4.39 -6.49
C ASP A 45 -3.66 4.66 -8.00
N GLY A 46 -3.01 3.78 -8.75
CA GLY A 46 -2.84 3.92 -10.20
C GLY A 46 -1.97 5.11 -10.62
N ARG A 47 -1.29 5.79 -9.70
CA ARG A 47 -0.40 6.93 -9.99
C ARG A 47 0.93 6.44 -10.52
N GLU A 48 1.29 6.85 -11.73
CA GLU A 48 2.52 6.39 -12.40
C GLU A 48 3.81 6.87 -11.70
N ASP A 49 3.73 7.99 -10.98
CA ASP A 49 4.81 8.59 -10.21
C ASP A 49 4.90 8.08 -8.75
N ALA A 50 3.96 7.23 -8.32
CA ALA A 50 3.93 6.66 -6.97
C ALA A 50 4.15 5.13 -7.01
N VAL A 51 5.36 4.74 -7.41
CA VAL A 51 5.80 3.33 -7.43
C VAL A 51 6.86 3.12 -6.34
N LEU A 52 6.58 2.18 -5.44
CA LEU A 52 7.54 1.69 -4.45
C LEU A 52 8.27 0.46 -5.00
N SER A 53 9.58 0.43 -4.83
CA SER A 53 10.41 -0.74 -5.06
C SER A 53 10.70 -1.48 -3.75
N GLU A 54 11.34 -2.63 -3.85
CA GLU A 54 11.82 -3.42 -2.71
C GLU A 54 12.55 -2.56 -1.67
N GLY A 55 12.06 -2.60 -0.43
CA GLY A 55 12.58 -1.84 0.70
C GLY A 55 12.05 -0.40 0.83
N ASP A 56 11.33 0.11 -0.18
CA ASP A 56 10.79 1.47 -0.13
C ASP A 56 9.58 1.57 0.79
N GLY A 57 9.40 2.76 1.36
CA GLY A 57 8.21 3.12 2.11
C GLY A 57 7.74 4.53 1.80
N ALA A 58 6.45 4.76 1.97
CA ALA A 58 5.83 6.05 1.73
C ALA A 58 4.72 6.34 2.75
N PHE A 59 4.49 7.64 2.97
CA PHE A 59 3.29 8.09 3.66
C PHE A 59 2.27 8.57 2.65
N VAL A 60 1.04 8.08 2.79
CA VAL A 60 -0.16 8.62 2.16
C VAL A 60 -0.87 9.46 3.22
N ASP A 61 -0.86 10.77 3.03
CA ASP A 61 -1.49 11.72 3.94
C ASP A 61 -2.85 12.21 3.42
N SER A 62 -3.50 13.06 4.23
CA SER A 62 -4.72 13.78 3.85
C SER A 62 -5.89 12.87 3.43
N VAL A 63 -5.86 11.60 3.84
CA VAL A 63 -6.92 10.61 3.63
C VAL A 63 -7.88 10.58 4.81
N ASN A 64 -9.10 10.10 4.56
CA ASN A 64 -10.17 10.00 5.53
C ASN A 64 -10.57 8.54 5.77
N VAL A 65 -11.23 8.29 6.91
CA VAL A 65 -11.85 7.00 7.19
C VAL A 65 -12.86 6.66 6.10
N GLY A 66 -12.80 5.42 5.59
CA GLY A 66 -13.65 4.93 4.52
C GLY A 66 -13.08 5.11 3.12
N ASP A 67 -12.06 5.95 2.94
CA ASP A 67 -11.33 6.01 1.67
C ASP A 67 -10.71 4.65 1.35
N LYS A 68 -10.48 4.38 0.06
CA LYS A 68 -9.81 3.18 -0.42
C LYS A 68 -8.44 3.55 -0.95
N LEU A 69 -7.42 2.85 -0.45
CA LEU A 69 -6.08 2.88 -0.98
C LEU A 69 -5.82 1.55 -1.71
N SER A 70 -5.48 1.65 -2.98
CA SER A 70 -5.22 0.50 -3.85
C SER A 70 -3.73 0.31 -4.11
N PHE A 71 -3.33 -0.94 -4.14
CA PHE A 71 -1.96 -1.40 -4.34
C PHE A 71 -1.95 -2.36 -5.51
N GLU A 72 -1.19 -2.04 -6.54
CA GLU A 72 -1.08 -2.86 -7.74
C GLU A 72 0.33 -3.40 -7.87
N SER A 73 0.47 -4.71 -8.04
CA SER A 73 1.77 -5.31 -8.33
C SER A 73 2.10 -5.08 -9.80
N VAL A 74 3.07 -4.21 -10.04
CA VAL A 74 3.55 -3.84 -11.40
C VAL A 74 4.93 -4.42 -11.70
N GLY A 75 5.46 -5.22 -10.77
CA GLY A 75 6.69 -5.98 -10.93
C GLY A 75 6.48 -7.31 -11.68
N SER A 76 7.57 -8.02 -11.93
CA SER A 76 7.57 -9.36 -12.55
C SER A 76 7.46 -10.49 -11.52
N ALA A 77 7.56 -10.18 -10.23
CA ALA A 77 7.37 -11.10 -9.11
C ALA A 77 6.25 -10.62 -8.18
N GLU A 78 5.80 -11.49 -7.27
CA GLU A 78 4.88 -11.10 -6.20
C GLU A 78 5.48 -9.97 -5.36
N ALA A 79 4.63 -9.02 -4.96
CA ALA A 79 5.00 -7.94 -4.07
C ALA A 79 4.33 -8.12 -2.70
N GLU A 80 4.97 -7.64 -1.64
CA GLU A 80 4.36 -7.60 -0.31
C GLU A 80 4.00 -6.16 0.02
N VAL A 81 2.83 -5.92 0.60
CA VAL A 81 2.48 -4.61 1.16
C VAL A 81 2.24 -4.73 2.64
N VAL A 82 2.84 -3.82 3.40
CA VAL A 82 2.53 -3.59 4.81
C VAL A 82 1.91 -2.21 4.96
N VAL A 83 0.72 -2.16 5.56
CA VAL A 83 -0.07 -0.94 5.74
C VAL A 83 -0.22 -0.63 7.22
N LEU A 84 0.49 0.40 7.67
CA LEU A 84 0.34 0.97 9.00
C LEU A 84 -0.55 2.21 8.91
N ASP A 85 -1.82 1.99 9.20
CA ASP A 85 -2.84 3.03 9.26
C ASP A 85 -2.74 3.73 10.62
N THR A 86 -2.08 4.89 10.66
CA THR A 86 -1.79 5.65 11.88
C THR A 86 -2.64 6.93 11.95
N ALA A 87 -2.88 7.40 13.18
CA ALA A 87 -3.63 8.64 13.44
C ALA A 87 -2.75 9.87 13.26
#